data_AF-A0A2H3J8V4-F1
#
_entry.id   AF-A0A2H3J8V4-F1
#
_cell.length_a   1.000
_cell.length_b   1.000
_cell.length_c   1.000
_cell.angle_alpha   90.00
_cell.angle_beta   90.00
_cell.angle_gamma   90.00
#
_symmetry.space_group_name_H-M   'P 1'
#
loop_
_entity.id
_entity.type
_entity.pdbx_description
1 polymer ?
#
loop_
_entity_poly.entity_id
_entity_poly.type
_entity_poly.pdbx_seq_one_letter_code
_entity_poly.pdbx_strand_id
1 'polypeptide(L)'
;MLSKQGWVGVLGRMQHVAHLRVSARSATQLPEVLRSRVDRSGEGNEAFLLPNLRVLQLDQVVFTEESTFDEHQIGDITKALVGSLEERRTSRVPLKTLVLANCINLGKADFDQFQMIVQEVQWGAIVNT
;
A
#
# COMPACT_ATOMS: atom_id res chain seq x y z
N MET A 1 10.03 -9.10 11.81
CA MET A 1 9.06 -8.71 10.75
C MET A 1 7.72 -9.32 11.13
N LEU A 2 6.63 -8.54 11.16
CA LEU A 2 5.32 -9.07 11.56
C LEU A 2 4.74 -9.94 10.43
N SER A 3 4.19 -11.11 10.78
CA SER A 3 3.40 -11.93 9.87
C SER A 3 2.08 -11.22 9.53
N LYS A 4 1.39 -11.66 8.47
CA LYS A 4 0.03 -11.20 8.14
C LYS A 4 -0.91 -11.22 9.34
N GLN A 5 -0.92 -12.31 10.12
CA GLN A 5 -1.75 -12.42 11.32
C GLN A 5 -1.35 -11.41 12.40
N GLY A 6 -0.05 -11.14 12.55
CA GLY A 6 0.45 -10.09 13.44
C GLY A 6 -0.04 -8.70 13.03
N TRP A 7 -0.01 -8.38 11.74
CA TRP A 7 -0.57 -7.13 11.20
C TRP A 7 -2.08 -7.02 11.42
N VAL A 8 -2.85 -8.06 11.09
CA VAL A 8 -4.30 -8.09 11.30
C VAL A 8 -4.64 -7.93 12.77
N GLY A 9 -3.90 -8.57 13.68
CA GLY A 9 -4.11 -8.44 15.12
C GLY A 9 -3.88 -7.01 15.64
N VAL A 10 -2.83 -6.33 15.16
CA VAL A 10 -2.50 -4.96 15.58
C VAL A 10 -3.47 -3.95 14.94
N LEU A 11 -3.66 -4.01 13.62
CA LEU A 11 -4.45 -3.04 12.87
C LEU A 11 -5.96 -3.27 12.99
N GLY A 12 -6.40 -4.49 13.32
CA GLY A 12 -7.82 -4.81 13.48
C GLY A 12 -8.50 -3.99 14.57
N ARG A 13 -7.70 -3.53 15.55
CA ARG A 13 -8.14 -2.68 16.66
C ARG A 13 -8.05 -1.18 16.33
N MET A 14 -7.37 -0.81 15.23
CA MET A 14 -7.04 0.57 14.86
C MET A 14 -8.02 1.15 13.83
N GLN A 15 -9.31 1.18 14.15
CA GLN A 15 -10.36 1.48 13.18
C GLN A 15 -10.38 2.94 12.69
N HIS A 16 -9.81 3.86 13.45
CA HIS A 16 -9.81 5.30 13.17
C HIS A 16 -8.53 5.78 12.46
N VAL A 17 -7.61 4.86 12.11
CA VAL A 17 -6.40 5.22 11.40
C VAL A 17 -6.76 5.74 10.01
N ALA A 18 -6.54 7.04 9.84
CA ALA A 18 -6.69 7.75 8.57
C ALA A 18 -5.37 7.90 7.81
N HIS A 19 -4.25 7.85 8.54
CA HIS A 19 -2.89 7.99 8.03
C HIS A 19 -2.05 6.82 8.50
N LEU A 20 -1.46 6.07 7.57
CA LEU A 20 -0.54 4.97 7.89
C LEU A 20 0.79 5.23 7.20
N ARG A 21 1.88 5.20 7.96
CA ARG A 21 3.24 5.20 7.43
C ARG A 21 3.84 3.80 7.59
N VAL A 22 4.37 3.26 6.50
CA VAL A 22 5.02 1.96 6.46
C VAL A 22 6.41 2.13 5.88
N SER A 23 7.42 1.68 6.62
CA SER A 23 8.82 1.79 6.22
C SER A 23 9.45 0.45 5.85
N ALA A 24 10.39 0.48 4.90
CA ALA A 24 11.30 -0.62 4.58
C ALA A 24 10.60 -1.96 4.31
N ARG A 25 11.23 -3.08 4.74
CA ARG A 25 10.77 -4.46 4.47
C ARG A 25 9.33 -4.71 4.91
N SER A 26 8.79 -3.96 5.87
CA SER A 26 7.42 -4.10 6.37
C SER A 26 6.35 -3.87 5.29
N ALA A 27 6.69 -3.21 4.19
CA ALA A 27 5.78 -2.94 3.08
C ALA A 27 5.42 -4.18 2.23
N THR A 28 6.20 -5.27 2.27
CA THR A 28 5.93 -6.45 1.42
C THR A 28 4.62 -7.15 1.76
N GLN A 29 4.18 -7.09 3.02
CA GLN A 29 2.91 -7.67 3.47
C GLN A 29 1.73 -6.69 3.33
N LEU A 30 2.01 -5.42 3.08
CA LEU A 30 0.99 -4.37 3.07
C LEU A 30 -0.13 -4.62 2.05
N PRO A 31 0.12 -5.08 0.81
CA PRO A 31 -0.94 -5.41 -0.14
C PRO A 31 -1.98 -6.38 0.44
N GLU A 32 -1.53 -7.47 1.06
CA GLU A 32 -2.44 -8.45 1.66
C GLU A 32 -3.21 -7.89 2.85
N VAL A 33 -2.54 -7.06 3.66
CA VAL A 33 -3.13 -6.40 4.83
C VAL A 33 -4.23 -5.43 4.39
N LEU A 34 -4.00 -4.65 3.33
CA LEU A 34 -4.98 -3.71 2.80
C LEU A 34 -6.23 -4.39 2.22
N ARG A 35 -6.09 -5.63 1.75
CA ARG A 35 -7.19 -6.49 1.26
C ARG A 35 -7.89 -7.29 2.35
N SER A 36 -7.27 -7.40 3.52
CA SER A 36 -7.80 -8.22 4.61
C SER A 36 -9.11 -7.64 5.14
N ARG A 37 -10.02 -8.54 5.48
CA ARG A 37 -11.31 -8.23 6.11
C ARG A 37 -11.34 -8.82 7.52
N VAL A 38 -12.11 -8.19 8.39
CA VAL A 38 -12.31 -8.64 9.77
C VAL A 38 -13.81 -8.65 10.04
N ASP A 39 -14.33 -9.77 10.53
CA ASP A 39 -15.68 -9.81 11.09
C ASP A 39 -15.69 -9.04 12.42
N ARG A 40 -16.51 -8.00 12.48
CA ARG A 40 -16.53 -7.05 13.61
C ARG A 40 -17.68 -7.27 14.56
N SER A 41 -18.76 -7.88 14.12
CA SER A 41 -19.95 -8.08 14.94
C SER A 41 -20.21 -9.55 15.26
N GLY A 42 -19.48 -10.48 14.64
CA GLY A 42 -19.82 -11.91 14.72
C GLY A 42 -21.13 -12.23 14.00
N GLU A 43 -21.68 -11.26 13.26
CA GLU A 43 -22.89 -11.38 12.46
C GLU A 43 -22.55 -11.64 10.98
N GLY A 44 -21.28 -11.92 10.67
CA GLY A 44 -20.80 -12.16 9.30
C GLY A 44 -20.64 -10.90 8.45
N ASN A 45 -20.70 -9.70 9.06
CA ASN A 45 -20.55 -8.44 8.33
C ASN A 45 -19.07 -8.03 8.28
N GLU A 46 -18.35 -8.61 7.31
CA GLU A 46 -16.93 -8.39 7.12
C GLU A 46 -16.60 -6.97 6.63
N ALA A 47 -15.86 -6.22 7.44
CA ALA A 47 -15.34 -4.90 7.06
C ALA A 47 -13.86 -4.99 6.70
N PHE A 48 -13.43 -4.18 5.73
CA PHE A 48 -12.00 -4.02 5.45
C PHE A 48 -11.23 -3.61 6.71
N LEU A 49 -10.00 -4.12 6.80
CA LEU A 49 -9.01 -3.58 7.71
C LEU A 49 -8.73 -2.12 7.34
N LEU A 50 -8.62 -1.25 8.35
CA LEU A 50 -8.40 0.19 8.18
C LEU A 50 -9.41 0.87 7.22
N PRO A 51 -10.73 0.80 7.46
CA PRO A 51 -11.74 1.30 6.53
C PRO A 51 -11.69 2.83 6.36
N ASN A 52 -11.14 3.51 7.36
CA ASN A 52 -10.98 4.96 7.37
C ASN A 52 -9.62 5.43 6.83
N LEU A 53 -8.76 4.52 6.38
CA LEU A 53 -7.47 4.91 5.80
C LEU A 53 -7.70 5.77 4.55
N ARG A 54 -7.06 6.94 4.54
CA ARG A 54 -7.10 7.90 3.42
C ARG A 54 -5.71 8.22 2.89
N VAL A 55 -4.69 8.17 3.74
CA VAL A 55 -3.31 8.47 3.36
C VAL A 55 -2.42 7.29 3.72
N LEU A 56 -1.67 6.82 2.74
CA LEU A 56 -0.65 5.81 2.91
C LEU A 56 0.70 6.44 2.54
N GLN A 57 1.65 6.39 3.46
CA GLN A 57 3.02 6.79 3.20
C GLN A 57 3.90 5.55 3.19
N LEU A 58 4.60 5.35 2.08
CA LEU A 58 5.64 4.35 1.92
C LEU A 58 6.98 5.05 2.01
N ASP A 59 7.84 4.56 2.90
CA ASP A 59 9.15 5.14 3.16
C ASP A 59 10.25 4.09 3.02
N GLN A 60 11.29 4.35 2.22
CA GLN A 60 12.41 3.41 2.03
C GLN A 60 11.99 2.01 1.54
N VAL A 61 10.91 1.93 0.75
CA VAL A 61 10.40 0.68 0.19
C VAL A 61 11.13 0.37 -1.12
N VAL A 62 11.61 -0.86 -1.27
CA VAL A 62 12.21 -1.38 -2.51
C VAL A 62 11.09 -1.96 -3.36
N PHE A 63 10.79 -1.33 -4.50
CA PHE A 63 9.65 -1.74 -5.34
C PHE A 63 9.94 -2.93 -6.24
N THR A 64 11.19 -3.03 -6.69
CA THR A 64 11.64 -4.12 -7.56
C THR A 64 13.15 -4.34 -7.40
N GLU A 65 13.63 -5.50 -7.85
CA GLU A 65 15.06 -5.79 -7.93
C GLU A 65 15.73 -4.92 -9.01
N GLU A 66 17.01 -4.60 -8.84
CA GLU A 66 17.76 -3.70 -9.73
C GLU A 66 17.71 -4.15 -11.19
N SER A 67 17.88 -5.45 -11.47
CA SER A 67 17.79 -6.01 -12.82
C SER A 67 16.44 -5.76 -13.50
N THR A 68 15.35 -5.87 -12.74
CA THR A 68 13.99 -5.63 -13.24
C THR A 68 13.71 -4.14 -13.44
N PHE A 69 14.33 -3.29 -12.61
CA PHE A 69 14.26 -1.85 -12.74
C PHE A 69 14.94 -1.36 -14.01
N ASP A 70 16.13 -1.89 -14.34
CA ASP A 70 16.89 -1.53 -15.54
C ASP A 70 16.12 -1.87 -16.84
N GLU A 71 15.30 -2.91 -16.80
CA GLU A 71 14.38 -3.29 -17.88
C GLU A 71 13.12 -2.41 -17.96
N HIS A 72 13.01 -1.37 -17.11
CA HIS A 72 11.87 -0.45 -17.04
C HIS A 72 10.52 -1.16 -16.78
N GLN A 73 10.55 -2.31 -16.11
CA GLN A 73 9.35 -3.07 -15.79
C GLN A 73 8.68 -2.59 -14.50
N ILE A 74 7.37 -2.78 -14.41
CA ILE A 74 6.60 -2.51 -13.19
C ILE A 74 7.00 -3.52 -12.11
N GLY A 75 7.32 -3.01 -10.92
CA GLY A 75 7.71 -3.81 -9.77
C GLY A 75 6.58 -4.67 -9.20
N ASP A 76 6.93 -5.79 -8.57
CA ASP A 76 5.94 -6.72 -8.03
C ASP A 76 5.17 -6.13 -6.85
N ILE A 77 5.82 -5.28 -6.03
CA ILE A 77 5.12 -4.54 -4.98
C ILE A 77 4.09 -3.59 -5.59
N THR A 78 4.42 -2.93 -6.71
CA THR A 78 3.48 -2.06 -7.43
C THR A 78 2.27 -2.85 -7.87
N LYS A 79 2.45 -3.97 -8.58
CA LYS A 79 1.35 -4.83 -9.06
C LYS A 79 0.45 -5.26 -7.90
N ALA A 80 1.04 -5.71 -6.80
CA ALA A 80 0.30 -6.17 -5.63
C ALA A 80 -0.46 -5.03 -4.93
N LEU A 81 0.17 -3.87 -4.74
CA LEU A 81 -0.47 -2.68 -4.16
C LEU A 81 -1.61 -2.17 -5.04
N VAL A 82 -1.38 -2.08 -6.36
CA VAL A 82 -2.38 -1.69 -7.35
C VAL A 82 -3.65 -2.52 -7.20
N GLY A 83 -3.55 -3.86 -7.25
CA GLY A 83 -4.71 -4.73 -7.10
C GLY A 83 -5.43 -4.52 -5.75
N SER A 84 -4.67 -4.31 -4.68
CA SER A 84 -5.23 -4.04 -3.35
C SER A 84 -5.97 -2.71 -3.28
N LEU A 85 -5.46 -1.67 -3.93
CA LEU A 85 -6.07 -0.35 -3.97
C LEU A 85 -7.32 -0.33 -4.85
N GLU A 86 -7.31 -1.08 -5.95
CA GLU A 86 -8.48 -1.27 -6.81
C GLU A 86 -9.62 -1.98 -6.08
N GLU A 87 -9.35 -3.08 -5.38
CA GLU A 87 -10.34 -3.80 -4.58
C GLU A 87 -10.98 -2.90 -3.50
N ARG A 88 -10.18 -2.02 -2.89
CA ARG A 88 -10.67 -1.05 -1.93
C ARG A 88 -11.53 0.03 -2.59
N ARG A 89 -11.13 0.51 -3.77
CA ARG A 89 -11.90 1.50 -4.54
C ARG A 89 -13.27 0.96 -4.93
N THR A 90 -13.33 -0.26 -5.48
CA THR A 90 -14.59 -0.91 -5.87
C THR A 90 -15.50 -1.17 -4.67
N SER A 91 -14.89 -1.44 -3.50
CA SER A 91 -15.60 -1.62 -2.23
C SER A 91 -15.94 -0.31 -1.48
N ARG A 92 -15.84 0.85 -2.14
CA ARG A 92 -16.16 2.19 -1.59
C ARG A 92 -15.33 2.59 -0.35
N VAL A 93 -14.13 2.04 -0.21
CA VAL A 93 -13.14 2.42 0.83
C VAL A 93 -11.81 2.91 0.21
N PRO A 94 -11.85 3.88 -0.72
CA PRO A 94 -10.68 4.27 -1.50
C PRO A 94 -9.60 4.93 -0.62
N LEU A 95 -8.34 4.71 -1.01
CA LEU A 95 -7.22 5.54 -0.59
C LEU A 95 -7.26 6.85 -1.38
N LYS A 96 -7.03 7.99 -0.71
CA LYS A 96 -7.01 9.30 -1.35
C LYS A 96 -5.61 9.72 -1.76
N THR A 97 -4.64 9.53 -0.87
CA THR A 97 -3.27 10.01 -1.06
C THR A 97 -2.28 8.88 -0.84
N LEU A 98 -1.37 8.70 -1.79
CA LEU A 98 -0.19 7.84 -1.69
C LEU A 98 1.06 8.70 -1.68
N VAL A 99 1.83 8.62 -0.60
CA VAL A 99 3.10 9.33 -0.46
C VAL A 99 4.24 8.33 -0.62
N LEU A 100 5.07 8.53 -1.64
CA LEU A 100 6.23 7.72 -1.98
C LEU A 100 7.48 8.49 -1.58
N ALA A 101 7.94 8.25 -0.34
CA ALA A 101 9.10 8.89 0.24
C ALA A 101 10.29 7.93 0.20
N ASN A 102 11.43 8.40 -0.30
CA ASN A 102 12.67 7.64 -0.29
C ASN A 102 12.59 6.20 -0.88
N CYS A 103 11.68 5.96 -1.82
CA CYS A 103 11.47 4.64 -2.40
C CYS A 103 12.60 4.27 -3.36
N ILE A 104 12.99 3.01 -3.35
CA ILE A 104 14.12 2.46 -4.11
C ILE A 104 13.57 1.68 -5.31
N ASN A 105 14.20 1.84 -6.47
CA ASN A 105 13.83 1.18 -7.73
C ASN A 105 12.36 1.41 -8.10
N LEU A 106 11.86 2.63 -7.90
CA LEU A 106 10.51 3.05 -8.28
C LEU A 106 10.60 3.82 -9.60
N GLY A 107 10.07 3.23 -10.67
CA GLY A 107 10.13 3.81 -12.01
C GLY A 107 8.94 4.71 -12.34
N LYS A 108 9.02 5.42 -13.47
CA LYS A 108 7.90 6.20 -14.01
C LYS A 108 6.68 5.32 -14.31
N ALA A 109 6.90 4.10 -14.80
CA ALA A 109 5.83 3.15 -15.08
C ALA A 109 5.05 2.79 -13.81
N ASP A 110 5.74 2.58 -12.67
CA ASP A 110 5.09 2.32 -11.39
C ASP A 110 4.28 3.52 -10.90
N PHE A 111 4.88 4.71 -10.99
CA PHE A 111 4.22 5.96 -10.62
C PHE A 111 2.92 6.17 -11.41
N ASP A 112 2.95 5.91 -12.72
CA ASP A 112 1.76 6.05 -13.58
C ASP A 112 0.64 5.08 -13.20
N GLN A 113 0.98 3.84 -12.83
CA GLN A 113 -0.01 2.89 -12.30
C GLN A 113 -0.70 3.44 -11.04
N PHE A 114 0.06 4.05 -10.12
CA PHE A 114 -0.53 4.62 -8.91
C PHE A 114 -1.44 5.81 -9.21
N GLN A 115 -1.05 6.69 -10.14
CA GLN A 115 -1.86 7.85 -10.52
C GLN A 115 -3.20 7.47 -11.15
N MET A 116 -3.29 6.30 -11.79
CA MET A 116 -4.56 5.81 -12.35
C MET A 116 -5.57 5.35 -11.30
N ILE A 117 -5.12 5.04 -10.08
CA ILE A 117 -5.94 4.38 -9.06
C ILE A 117 -6.19 5.29 -7.86
N VAL A 118 -5.16 6.03 -7.43
CA VAL A 118 -5.19 6.90 -6.27
C VAL A 118 -5.38 8.34 -6.73
N GLN A 119 -6.22 9.09 -6.02
CA GLN A 119 -6.55 10.47 -6.40
C GLN A 119 -5.32 11.39 -6.40
N GLU A 120 -4.41 11.20 -5.44
CA GLU A 120 -3.20 12.00 -5.31
C GLU A 120 -1.99 11.08 -5.04
N VAL A 121 -0.93 11.26 -5.83
CA VAL A 121 0.35 10.58 -5.61
C VAL A 121 1.42 11.64 -5.43
N GLN A 122 2.05 11.64 -4.25
CA GLN A 122 3.17 12.51 -3.93
C GLN A 122 4.45 11.69 -4.04
N TRP A 123 5.31 12.02 -4.99
CA TRP A 123 6.61 11.35 -5.15
C TRP A 123 7.72 12.34 -4.82
N GLY A 124 8.33 12.14 -3.64
CA GLY A 124 9.53 12.87 -3.27
C GLY A 124 10.71 12.28 -4.01
N ALA A 125 11.19 12.97 -5.05
CA ALA A 125 12.37 12.56 -5.80
C ALA A 125 13.56 12.34 -4.84
N ILE A 126 14.07 11.11 -4.75
CA ILE A 126 15.49 10.94 -4.43
C ILE A 126 16.24 11.09 -5.74
N VAL A 127 17.06 12.12 -5.80
CA VAL A 127 18.16 12.26 -6.76
C VAL A 127 19.20 11.21 -6.37
N ASN A 128 19.43 10.22 -7.23
CA ASN A 128 20.61 9.35 -7.08
C ASN A 128 21.84 10.26 -7.05
N THR A 129 22.57 10.26 -5.94
CA THR A 129 23.93 10.80 -5.83
C THR A 129 24.88 9.67 -5.53
#